data_AF-A0A920K9F4-F1
#
_entry.id   AF-A0A920K9F4-F1
#
_cell.length_a   1.000
_cell.length_b   1.000
_cell.length_c   1.000
_cell.angle_alpha   90.00
_cell.angle_beta   90.00
_cell.angle_gamma   90.00
#
_symmetry.space_group_name_H-M   'P 1'
#
loop_
_entity.id
_entity.type
_entity.pdbx_description
1 polymer ?
#
loop_
_entity_poly.entity_id
_entity_poly.type
_entity_poly.pdbx_seq_one_letter_code
_entity_poly.pdbx_strand_id
1 'polypeptide(L)'
;MKRHVAVLMGGWSTERDVSISSGLACAQALQSSGFQVTKIDVDRNISSVLAKLKPDVCFNALHGPIGEDGNIQGLLNIMGIPYTHSGVQASAIAMDKIRTKELCSKAGLLCPEGASLARSDISLLEIETRPFVIKPKSQGLV
;
A
#
# COMPACT_ATOMS: atom_id res chain seq x y z
N MET A 1 -11.86 19.53 21.10
CA MET A 1 -12.51 18.41 20.37
C MET A 1 -11.51 17.26 20.27
N LYS A 2 -11.97 16.00 20.33
CA LYS A 2 -11.14 14.84 19.99
C LYS A 2 -10.87 14.86 18.48
N ARG A 3 -9.63 14.67 18.04
CA ARG A 3 -9.33 14.55 16.60
C ARG A 3 -10.02 13.32 16.03
N HIS A 4 -10.58 13.47 14.84
CA HIS A 4 -11.27 12.42 14.09
C HIS A 4 -10.33 11.76 13.08
N VAL A 5 -10.07 10.46 13.29
CA VAL A 5 -9.24 9.63 12.43
C VAL A 5 -10.13 8.69 11.62
N ALA A 6 -10.03 8.76 10.30
CA ALA A 6 -10.61 7.74 9.42
C ALA A 6 -9.57 6.65 9.14
N VAL A 7 -9.84 5.42 9.60
CA VAL A 7 -8.98 4.26 9.32
C VAL A 7 -9.45 3.60 8.03
N LEU A 8 -8.60 3.66 7.00
CA LEU A 8 -8.86 3.08 5.68
C LEU A 8 -8.33 1.65 5.64
N MET A 9 -9.20 0.67 5.39
CA MET A 9 -8.86 -0.76 5.38
C MET A 9 -9.64 -1.51 4.31
N GLY A 10 -9.31 -2.78 4.07
CA GLY A 10 -9.99 -3.62 3.09
C GLY A 10 -9.54 -3.34 1.66
N GLY A 11 -10.46 -2.85 0.82
CA GLY A 11 -10.20 -2.69 -0.62
C GLY A 11 -10.36 -3.97 -1.43
N TRP A 12 -9.95 -3.94 -2.69
CA TRP A 12 -10.08 -5.06 -3.65
C TRP A 12 -8.72 -5.64 -4.07
N SER A 13 -7.71 -5.46 -3.23
CA SER A 13 -6.39 -6.08 -3.36
C SER A 13 -6.46 -7.55 -2.94
N THR A 14 -5.52 -8.38 -3.42
CA THR A 14 -5.32 -9.75 -2.91
C THR A 14 -4.95 -9.77 -1.43
N GLU A 15 -4.51 -8.64 -0.89
CA GLU A 15 -4.06 -8.45 0.50
C GLU A 15 -5.19 -7.90 1.40
N ARG A 16 -6.44 -7.94 0.93
CA ARG A 16 -7.62 -7.39 1.62
C ARG A 16 -7.77 -7.87 3.06
N ASP A 17 -7.69 -9.17 3.30
CA ASP A 17 -7.94 -9.73 4.64
C ASP A 17 -6.85 -9.29 5.64
N VAL A 18 -5.61 -9.18 5.17
CA VAL A 18 -4.49 -8.61 5.94
C VAL A 18 -4.77 -7.14 6.25
N SER A 19 -5.35 -6.39 5.30
CA SER A 19 -5.70 -4.98 5.49
C SER A 19 -6.82 -4.80 6.51
N ILE A 20 -7.86 -5.63 6.47
CA ILE A 20 -8.93 -5.61 7.47
C ILE A 20 -8.37 -5.91 8.86
N SER A 21 -7.56 -6.97 8.99
CA SER A 21 -6.94 -7.35 10.26
C SER A 21 -6.09 -6.22 10.84
N SER A 22 -5.20 -5.64 10.02
CA SER A 22 -4.33 -4.53 10.40
C SER A 22 -5.13 -3.28 10.79
N GLY A 23 -6.13 -2.92 9.97
CA GLY A 23 -7.00 -1.77 10.20
C GLY A 23 -7.81 -1.87 11.48
N LEU A 24 -8.34 -3.06 11.80
CA LEU A 24 -9.07 -3.29 13.06
C LEU A 24 -8.16 -3.09 14.28
N ALA A 25 -6.95 -3.64 14.25
CA ALA A 25 -5.97 -3.47 15.33
C ALA A 25 -5.57 -2.00 15.51
N CYS A 26 -5.26 -1.29 14.43
CA CYS A 26 -4.93 0.14 14.47
C CYS A 26 -6.10 0.98 14.98
N ALA A 27 -7.32 0.69 14.53
CA ALA A 27 -8.51 1.40 14.99
C ALA A 27 -8.74 1.22 16.49
N GLN A 28 -8.56 0.00 17.01
CA GLN A 28 -8.68 -0.27 18.44
C GLN A 28 -7.63 0.51 19.24
N ALA A 29 -6.37 0.53 18.80
CA ALA A 29 -5.30 1.29 19.46
C ALA A 29 -5.58 2.81 19.46
N LEU A 30 -6.07 3.36 18.35
CA LEU A 30 -6.45 4.77 18.23
C LEU A 30 -7.64 5.11 19.15
N GLN A 31 -8.66 4.25 19.22
CA GLN A 31 -9.80 4.42 20.13
C GLN A 31 -9.35 4.42 21.59
N SER A 32 -8.51 3.46 21.99
CA SER A 32 -7.93 3.38 23.34
C SER A 32 -7.07 4.59 23.69
N SER A 33 -6.47 5.23 22.69
CA SER A 33 -5.69 6.47 22.83
C SER A 33 -6.57 7.74 22.87
N GLY A 34 -7.89 7.60 22.81
CA GLY A 34 -8.84 8.70 22.99
C GLY A 34 -9.25 9.45 21.72
N PHE A 35 -8.86 8.98 20.53
CA PHE A 35 -9.30 9.56 19.24
C PHE A 35 -10.76 9.20 18.93
N GLN A 36 -11.44 10.06 18.17
CA GLN A 36 -12.68 9.65 17.48
C GLN A 36 -12.26 8.85 16.24
N VAL A 37 -12.79 7.64 16.05
CA VAL A 37 -12.35 6.76 14.97
C VAL A 37 -13.53 6.30 14.13
N THR A 38 -13.41 6.44 12.81
CA THR A 38 -14.31 5.80 11.85
C THR A 38 -13.51 4.79 11.03
N LYS A 39 -13.95 3.53 11.03
CA LYS A 39 -13.38 2.48 10.19
C LYS A 39 -14.08 2.49 8.84
N ILE A 40 -13.32 2.48 7.76
CA ILE A 40 -13.85 2.50 6.39
C ILE A 40 -13.26 1.30 5.66
N ASP A 41 -14.14 0.37 5.28
CA ASP A 41 -13.81 -0.61 4.25
C ASP A 41 -13.85 0.10 2.89
N VAL A 42 -12.69 0.27 2.28
CA VAL A 42 -12.51 1.12 1.10
C VAL A 42 -13.13 0.46 -0.13
N ASP A 43 -13.97 1.23 -0.82
CA ASP A 43 -14.52 0.90 -2.13
C ASP A 43 -14.33 2.10 -3.08
N ARG A 44 -14.72 1.95 -4.35
CA ARG A 44 -14.55 2.94 -5.43
C ARG A 44 -15.25 4.28 -5.17
N ASN A 45 -16.16 4.33 -4.21
CA ASN A 45 -16.88 5.55 -3.78
C ASN A 45 -16.17 6.32 -2.66
N ILE A 46 -14.94 5.94 -2.29
CA ILE A 46 -14.20 6.48 -1.14
C ILE A 46 -14.12 8.01 -1.11
N SER A 47 -14.00 8.67 -2.26
CA SER A 47 -13.98 10.13 -2.35
C SER A 47 -15.27 10.77 -1.81
N SER A 48 -16.43 10.21 -2.15
CA SER A 48 -17.74 10.67 -1.66
C SER A 48 -17.91 10.40 -0.16
N VAL A 49 -17.42 9.24 0.31
CA VAL A 49 -17.44 8.88 1.74
C VAL A 49 -16.62 9.89 2.54
N LEU A 50 -15.38 10.16 2.12
CA LEU A 50 -14.48 11.09 2.81
C LEU A 50 -14.97 12.54 2.72
N ALA A 51 -15.57 12.97 1.61
CA ALA A 51 -16.13 14.31 1.46
C ALA A 51 -17.31 14.58 2.41
N LYS A 52 -18.09 13.54 2.73
CA LYS A 52 -19.17 13.62 3.72
C LYS A 52 -18.65 13.52 5.14
N LEU A 53 -17.68 12.63 5.38
CA LEU A 53 -17.16 12.33 6.71
C LEU A 53 -16.27 13.46 7.25
N LYS A 54 -15.47 14.10 6.39
CA LYS A 54 -14.53 15.18 6.72
C LYS A 54 -13.64 14.89 7.94
N PRO A 55 -12.88 13.76 7.95
CA PRO A 55 -11.98 13.46 9.04
C PRO A 55 -10.82 14.46 9.11
N ASP A 56 -10.24 14.64 10.29
CA ASP A 56 -9.04 15.48 10.46
C ASP A 56 -7.80 14.84 9.84
N VAL A 57 -7.75 13.51 9.80
CA VAL A 57 -6.63 12.72 9.24
C VAL A 57 -7.11 11.32 8.84
N CYS A 58 -6.53 10.78 7.77
CA CYS A 58 -6.68 9.37 7.40
C CYS A 58 -5.51 8.52 7.89
N PHE A 59 -5.81 7.43 8.60
CA PHE A 59 -4.83 6.37 8.84
C PHE A 59 -4.95 5.34 7.72
N ASN A 60 -3.93 5.24 6.87
CA ASN A 60 -3.91 4.27 5.79
C ASN A 60 -3.46 2.89 6.30
N ALA A 61 -4.38 1.93 6.37
CA ALA A 61 -4.11 0.52 6.68
C ALA A 61 -4.43 -0.40 5.48
N LEU A 62 -4.48 0.16 4.26
CA LEU A 62 -4.59 -0.61 3.02
C LEU A 62 -3.26 -1.30 2.70
N HIS A 63 -3.34 -2.51 2.15
CA HIS A 63 -2.17 -3.29 1.71
C HIS A 63 -2.27 -3.63 0.23
N GLY A 64 -1.11 -3.71 -0.42
CA GLY A 64 -1.00 -4.04 -1.83
C GLY A 64 -1.41 -2.90 -2.77
N PRO A 65 -1.77 -3.23 -4.02
CA PRO A 65 -2.29 -2.28 -4.99
C PRO A 65 -3.44 -1.46 -4.39
N ILE A 66 -3.60 -0.22 -4.84
CA ILE A 66 -4.45 0.85 -4.29
C ILE A 66 -4.01 1.45 -2.94
N GLY A 67 -3.42 0.64 -2.05
CA GLY A 67 -3.05 1.05 -0.69
C GLY A 67 -1.64 1.60 -0.58
N GLU A 68 -0.70 0.94 -1.24
CA GLU A 68 0.74 1.20 -1.10
C GLU A 68 1.41 1.62 -2.41
N ASP A 69 0.64 1.76 -3.50
CA ASP A 69 1.14 2.07 -4.84
C ASP A 69 0.99 3.54 -5.25
N GLY A 70 0.50 4.40 -4.35
CA GLY A 70 0.33 5.83 -4.57
C GLY A 70 -1.09 6.26 -4.94
N ASN A 71 -2.02 5.34 -5.21
CA ASN A 71 -3.39 5.69 -5.62
C ASN A 71 -4.16 6.41 -4.50
N ILE A 72 -4.31 5.78 -3.33
CA ILE A 72 -5.05 6.40 -2.23
C ILE A 72 -4.38 7.68 -1.75
N GLN A 73 -3.05 7.73 -1.75
CA GLN A 73 -2.26 8.91 -1.42
C GLN A 73 -2.55 10.06 -2.37
N GLY A 74 -2.63 9.78 -3.68
CA GLY A 74 -2.96 10.76 -4.70
C GLY A 74 -4.35 11.34 -4.50
N LEU A 75 -5.33 10.48 -4.18
CA LEU A 75 -6.68 10.92 -3.85
C LEU A 75 -6.69 11.83 -2.61
N LEU A 76 -6.03 11.42 -1.53
CA LEU A 76 -5.99 12.18 -0.27
C LEU A 76 -5.30 13.54 -0.45
N ASN A 77 -4.27 13.61 -1.29
CA ASN A 77 -3.64 14.88 -1.69
C ASN A 77 -4.62 15.80 -2.42
N ILE A 78 -5.39 15.29 -3.38
CA ILE A 78 -6.41 16.07 -4.11
C ILE A 78 -7.48 16.57 -3.15
N MET A 79 -7.90 15.75 -2.20
CA MET A 79 -8.91 16.10 -1.20
C MET A 79 -8.38 17.02 -0.09
N GLY A 80 -7.07 17.24 -0.02
CA GLY A 80 -6.44 18.03 1.05
C GLY A 80 -6.55 17.39 2.44
N ILE A 81 -6.70 16.06 2.51
CA ILE A 81 -6.84 15.33 3.78
C ILE A 81 -5.47 14.81 4.20
N PRO A 82 -4.93 15.23 5.36
CA PRO A 82 -3.68 14.68 5.90
C PRO A 82 -3.79 13.17 6.10
N TYR A 83 -2.69 12.44 5.92
CA TYR A 83 -2.71 11.00 6.07
C TYR A 83 -1.38 10.42 6.59
N THR A 84 -1.44 9.24 7.21
CA THR A 84 -0.25 8.47 7.60
C THR A 84 0.39 7.78 6.39
N HIS A 85 1.58 7.20 6.55
CA HIS A 85 2.32 6.48 5.48
C HIS A 85 3.12 7.40 4.54
N SER A 86 3.81 6.79 3.58
CA SER A 86 4.58 7.44 2.53
C SER A 86 3.73 8.27 1.55
N GLY A 87 4.37 9.27 0.92
CA GLY A 87 3.80 10.04 -0.20
C GLY A 87 3.68 9.25 -1.50
N VAL A 88 2.95 9.81 -2.48
CA VAL A 88 2.66 9.17 -3.79
C VAL A 88 3.90 8.57 -4.46
N GLN A 89 4.96 9.37 -4.61
CA GLN A 89 6.17 8.94 -5.32
C GLN A 89 6.88 7.80 -4.59
N ALA A 90 7.04 7.92 -3.27
CA ALA A 90 7.70 6.90 -2.45
C ALA A 90 6.91 5.58 -2.47
N SER A 91 5.58 5.65 -2.33
CA SER A 91 4.68 4.50 -2.46
C SER A 91 4.79 3.81 -3.83
N ALA A 92 4.64 4.58 -4.92
CA ALA A 92 4.71 4.05 -6.28
C ALA A 92 6.06 3.38 -6.60
N ILE A 93 7.18 3.98 -6.17
CA ILE A 93 8.51 3.42 -6.36
C ILE A 93 8.68 2.15 -5.52
N ALA A 94 8.32 2.20 -4.23
CA ALA A 94 8.50 1.08 -3.30
C ALA A 94 7.67 -0.15 -3.71
N MET A 95 6.47 0.06 -4.25
CA MET A 95 5.63 -1.03 -4.75
C MET A 95 6.24 -1.68 -6.01
N ASP A 96 6.91 -0.91 -6.87
CA ASP A 96 7.62 -1.44 -8.04
C ASP A 96 9.01 -1.95 -7.66
N LYS A 97 9.13 -3.27 -7.49
CA LYS A 97 10.38 -3.92 -7.09
C LYS A 97 11.53 -3.69 -8.07
N ILE A 98 11.26 -3.46 -9.36
CA ILE A 98 12.30 -3.16 -10.35
C ILE A 98 12.82 -1.75 -10.10
N ARG A 99 11.91 -0.77 -10.02
CA ARG A 99 12.26 0.63 -9.76
C ARG A 99 12.94 0.83 -8.42
N THR A 100 12.48 0.13 -7.39
CA THR A 100 13.12 0.11 -6.08
C THR A 100 14.58 -0.36 -6.19
N LYS A 101 14.83 -1.50 -6.86
CA LYS A 101 16.20 -2.01 -7.05
C LYS A 101 17.07 -1.05 -7.85
N GLU A 102 16.55 -0.46 -8.92
CA GLU A 102 17.26 0.54 -9.71
C GLU A 102 17.68 1.74 -8.85
N LEU A 103 16.78 2.25 -8.02
CA LEU A 103 17.06 3.40 -7.14
C LEU A 103 18.07 3.04 -6.05
N CYS A 104 17.88 1.90 -5.38
CA CYS A 104 18.78 1.40 -4.34
C CYS A 104 20.20 1.17 -4.89
N SER A 105 20.32 0.55 -6.07
CA SER A 105 21.62 0.32 -6.72
C SER A 105 22.32 1.64 -7.06
N LYS A 106 21.60 2.63 -7.62
CA LYS A 106 22.13 3.97 -7.87
C LYS A 106 22.59 4.69 -6.59
N ALA A 107 21.95 4.39 -5.46
CA ALA A 107 22.33 4.91 -4.14
C ALA A 107 23.48 4.11 -3.47
N GLY A 108 24.05 3.11 -4.13
CA GLY A 108 25.12 2.28 -3.58
C GLY A 108 24.65 1.20 -2.59
N LEU A 109 23.35 0.90 -2.54
CA LEU A 109 22.80 -0.15 -1.69
C LEU A 109 22.82 -1.50 -2.42
N LEU A 110 23.16 -2.55 -1.66
CA LEU A 110 23.13 -3.93 -2.17
C LEU A 110 21.69 -4.36 -2.46
N CYS A 111 21.47 -4.91 -3.65
CA CYS A 111 20.20 -5.46 -4.09
C CYS A 111 20.40 -6.84 -4.71
N PRO A 112 19.47 -7.80 -4.51
CA PRO A 112 19.55 -9.09 -5.18
C PRO A 112 19.50 -8.92 -6.70
N GLU A 113 20.42 -9.58 -7.40
CA GLU A 113 20.37 -9.71 -8.85
C GLU A 113 19.07 -10.39 -9.30
N GLY A 114 18.65 -10.11 -10.53
CA GLY A 114 17.47 -10.73 -11.13
C GLY A 114 16.97 -9.97 -12.33
N ALA A 115 16.00 -10.56 -13.02
CA ALA A 115 15.39 -9.99 -14.22
C ALA A 115 13.87 -9.85 -14.04
N SER A 116 13.28 -8.95 -14.83
CA SER A 116 11.83 -8.91 -15.04
C SER A 116 11.49 -9.74 -16.26
N LEU A 117 10.53 -10.64 -16.10
CA LEU A 117 10.12 -11.55 -17.16
C LEU A 117 8.63 -11.39 -17.40
N ALA A 118 8.23 -11.33 -18.66
CA ALA A 118 6.83 -11.50 -18.99
C ALA A 118 6.45 -12.97 -18.80
N ARG A 119 5.17 -13.23 -18.55
CA ARG A 119 4.67 -14.61 -18.34
C ARG A 119 4.95 -15.51 -19.55
N SER A 120 4.93 -14.96 -20.76
CA SER A 120 5.27 -15.64 -22.02
C SER A 120 6.70 -16.15 -22.08
N ASP A 121 7.61 -15.48 -21.36
CA ASP A 121 9.05 -15.71 -21.51
C ASP A 121 9.55 -16.74 -20.50
N ILE A 122 8.71 -17.11 -19.52
CA ILE A 122 9.06 -18.06 -18.46
C ILE A 122 9.42 -19.43 -19.05
N SER A 123 8.71 -19.88 -20.08
CA SER A 123 8.98 -21.18 -20.73
C SER A 123 10.28 -21.21 -21.53
N LEU A 124 10.89 -20.05 -21.76
CA LEU A 124 12.14 -19.91 -22.51
C LEU A 124 13.37 -19.88 -21.59
N LEU A 125 13.16 -19.94 -20.26
CA LEU A 125 14.25 -19.94 -19.30
C LEU A 125 14.89 -21.32 -19.22
N GLU A 126 16.14 -21.43 -19.67
CA GLU A 126 17.01 -22.54 -19.32
C GLU A 126 17.59 -22.27 -17.92
N ILE A 127 16.97 -22.88 -16.91
CA ILE A 127 17.34 -22.69 -15.50
C ILE A 127 18.39 -23.74 -15.13
N GLU A 128 19.66 -23.47 -15.41
CA GLU A 128 20.71 -24.49 -15.27
C GLU A 128 21.31 -24.66 -13.87
N THR A 129 21.17 -23.73 -12.90
CA THR A 129 21.49 -23.99 -11.46
C THR A 129 21.26 -22.80 -10.51
N ARG A 130 21.00 -23.13 -9.23
CA ARG A 130 20.66 -22.31 -8.02
C ARG A 130 19.16 -22.10 -7.76
N PRO A 131 18.72 -22.00 -6.48
CA PRO A 131 17.33 -21.67 -6.16
C PRO A 131 17.03 -20.20 -6.50
N PHE A 132 15.91 -19.97 -7.18
CA PHE A 132 15.39 -18.64 -7.51
C PHE A 132 14.14 -18.32 -6.71
N VAL A 133 13.89 -17.04 -6.47
CA VAL A 133 12.61 -16.55 -5.94
C VAL A 133 11.85 -15.88 -7.07
N ILE A 134 10.74 -16.48 -7.48
CA ILE A 134 9.79 -15.88 -8.42
C ILE A 134 8.75 -15.13 -7.59
N LYS A 135 8.52 -13.86 -7.90
CA LYS A 135 7.51 -13.04 -7.22
C LYS A 135 6.90 -11.99 -8.14
N PRO A 136 5.65 -11.57 -7.88
CA PRO A 136 5.05 -10.46 -8.61
C PRO A 136 5.85 -9.17 -8.45
N LYS A 137 5.90 -8.40 -9.55
CA LYS A 137 6.57 -7.10 -9.59
C LYS A 137 6.01 -6.13 -8.54
N SER A 138 4.69 -6.08 -8.38
CA SER A 138 3.97 -5.03 -7.64
C SER A 138 2.88 -5.56 -6.69
N GLN A 139 3.15 -6.68 -6.00
CA GLN A 139 2.28 -7.22 -4.95
C GLN A 139 3.13 -7.75 -3.78
N GLY A 140 2.54 -7.86 -2.59
CA GLY A 140 3.07 -8.64 -1.49
C GLY A 140 3.13 -10.15 -1.80
N LEU A 141 3.86 -10.88 -0.97
CA LEU A 141 3.72 -12.33 -0.84
C LEU A 141 2.81 -12.55 0.37
N VAL A 142 1.56 -12.94 0.12
CA VAL A 142 0.58 -13.25 1.17
C VAL A 142 0.67 -14.72 1.52
#